data_AF-A0A6P0JR89-F1
#
_entry.id   AF-A0A6P0JR89-F1
#
_cell.length_a   1.000
_cell.length_b   1.000
_cell.length_c   1.000
_cell.angle_alpha   90.00
_cell.angle_beta   90.00
_cell.angle_gamma   90.00
#
_symmetry.space_group_name_H-M   'P 1'
#
loop_
_entity.id
_entity.type
_entity.pdbx_description
1 polymer ?
#
loop_
_entity_poly.entity_id
_entity_poly.type
_entity_poly.pdbx_seq_one_letter_code
_entity_poly.pdbx_strand_id
1 'polypeptide(L)'
;MQLAQVRGTVVSTQKLPAMRGIKLLLLQFIDQEGNLLPRYEVAADQVGAGVGEWVLMSRRAIAPHPDDEKQRPLDAIVVGIVDTVS
;
A
#
# COMPACT_ATOMS: atom_id res chain seq x y z
N MET A 1 1.86 5.29 -10.43
CA MET A 1 1.08 5.41 -9.17
C MET A 1 -0.38 5.16 -9.48
N GLN A 2 -1.17 4.72 -8.50
CA GLN A 2 -2.60 4.42 -8.65
C GLN A 2 -3.37 5.11 -7.51
N LEU A 3 -4.58 5.59 -7.80
CA LEU A 3 -5.51 6.09 -6.80
C LEU A 3 -6.23 4.92 -6.13
N ALA A 4 -6.37 4.99 -4.81
CA ALA A 4 -7.08 3.98 -4.04
C ALA A 4 -7.73 4.57 -2.79
N GLN A 5 -8.75 3.91 -2.27
CA GLN A 5 -9.29 4.16 -0.94
C GLN A 5 -8.78 3.12 0.05
N VAL A 6 -8.42 3.55 1.26
CA VAL A 6 -8.09 2.64 2.36
C VAL A 6 -9.38 1.98 2.86
N ARG A 7 -9.47 0.66 2.72
CA ARG A 7 -10.63 -0.14 3.14
C ARG A 7 -10.44 -0.81 4.50
N GLY A 8 -9.21 -0.91 4.98
CA GLY A 8 -8.89 -1.54 6.25
C GLY A 8 -7.41 -1.82 6.43
N THR A 9 -7.10 -2.68 7.39
CA THR A 9 -5.73 -3.11 7.71
C THR A 9 -5.57 -4.60 7.53
N VAL A 10 -4.39 -5.04 7.10
CA VAL A 10 -4.00 -6.45 7.04
C VAL A 10 -3.02 -6.74 8.18
N VAL A 11 -3.28 -7.81 8.93
CA VAL A 11 -2.41 -8.25 10.03
C VAL A 11 -1.87 -9.63 9.71
N SER A 12 -0.55 -9.80 9.77
CA SER A 12 0.12 -11.09 9.69
C SER A 12 1.14 -11.24 10.82
N THR A 13 1.01 -12.33 11.57
CA THR A 13 1.92 -12.72 12.66
C THR A 13 3.10 -13.55 12.14
N GLN A 14 2.89 -14.35 11.09
CA GLN A 14 3.91 -15.15 10.41
C GLN A 14 4.37 -14.43 9.14
N LYS A 15 5.49 -13.70 9.24
CA LYS A 15 6.06 -12.88 8.15
C LYS A 15 7.56 -12.76 8.29
N LEU A 16 8.23 -12.39 7.20
CA LEU A 16 9.67 -12.17 7.18
C LEU A 16 10.08 -11.12 8.24
N PRO A 17 11.21 -11.32 8.94
CA PRO A 17 11.69 -10.37 9.96
C PRO A 17 11.74 -8.92 9.46
N ALA A 18 12.14 -8.71 8.20
CA ALA A 18 12.19 -7.40 7.54
C ALA A 18 10.83 -6.69 7.41
N MET A 19 9.71 -7.41 7.56
CA MET A 19 8.35 -6.87 7.52
C MET A 19 7.76 -6.53 8.90
N ARG A 20 8.52 -6.73 9.98
CA ARG A 20 8.10 -6.35 11.34
C ARG A 20 8.01 -4.83 11.47
N GLY A 21 7.01 -4.35 12.21
CA GLY A 21 6.75 -2.91 12.40
C GLY A 21 6.11 -2.19 11.22
N ILE A 22 5.91 -2.87 10.08
CA ILE A 22 5.25 -2.28 8.91
C ILE A 22 3.73 -2.40 9.07
N LYS A 23 3.04 -1.27 8.99
CA LYS A 23 1.57 -1.20 8.89
C LYS A 23 1.17 -1.54 7.46
N LEU A 24 0.30 -2.53 7.29
CA LEU A 24 -0.20 -2.97 6.00
C LEU A 24 -1.67 -2.53 5.86
N LEU A 25 -1.98 -1.85 4.76
CA LEU A 25 -3.32 -1.38 4.44
C LEU A 25 -3.92 -2.22 3.34
N LEU A 26 -5.21 -2.53 3.47
CA LEU A 26 -6.03 -3.04 2.38
C LEU A 26 -6.54 -1.83 1.58
N LEU A 27 -6.09 -1.71 0.34
CA LEU A 27 -6.49 -0.65 -0.57
C LEU A 27 -7.44 -1.20 -1.63
N GLN A 28 -8.48 -0.45 -1.95
CA GLN A 28 -9.31 -0.72 -3.12
C GLN A 28 -9.14 0.42 -4.13
N PHE A 29 -8.84 0.07 -5.38
CA PHE A 29 -8.58 1.08 -6.40
C PHE A 29 -9.84 1.85 -6.74
N ILE A 30 -9.66 3.10 -7.14
CA ILE A 30 -10.73 3.97 -7.61
C ILE A 30 -10.43 4.46 -9.03
N ASP A 31 -11.49 4.75 -9.78
CA ASP A 31 -11.38 5.45 -11.06
C ASP A 31 -11.27 6.97 -10.85
N GLN A 32 -11.20 7.72 -11.96
CA GLN A 32 -11.08 9.18 -11.96
C GLN A 32 -12.35 9.87 -11.43
N GLU A 33 -13.49 9.19 -11.44
CA GLU A 33 -14.75 9.66 -10.86
C GLU A 33 -14.90 9.29 -9.37
N GLY A 34 -13.95 8.54 -8.80
CA GLY A 34 -13.97 8.10 -7.41
C GLY A 34 -14.75 6.82 -7.14
N ASN A 35 -15.22 6.12 -8.17
CA ASN A 35 -15.92 4.86 -8.00
C ASN A 35 -14.92 3.75 -7.67
N LEU A 36 -15.34 2.85 -6.78
CA LEU A 36 -14.56 1.68 -6.41
C LEU A 36 -14.46 0.70 -7.59
N LEU A 37 -13.23 0.33 -7.94
CA LEU A 37 -12.93 -0.72 -8.90
C LEU A 37 -12.89 -2.08 -8.19
N PRO A 38 -13.16 -3.20 -8.90
CA PRO A 38 -13.04 -4.56 -8.37
C PRO A 38 -11.56 -5.02 -8.33
N ARG A 39 -10.65 -4.11 -7.97
CA ARG A 39 -9.21 -4.36 -7.84
C ARG A 39 -8.75 -3.85 -6.49
N TYR A 40 -7.97 -4.66 -5.80
CA TYR A 40 -7.41 -4.30 -4.50
C TYR A 40 -5.91 -4.59 -4.49
N GLU A 41 -5.21 -3.96 -3.55
CA GLU A 41 -3.79 -4.20 -3.31
C GLU A 41 -3.52 -4.05 -1.81
N VAL A 42 -2.55 -4.83 -1.29
CA VAL A 42 -2.05 -4.65 0.07
C VAL A 42 -0.78 -3.81 -0.02
N ALA A 43 -0.77 -2.66 0.63
CA ALA A 43 0.37 -1.74 0.56
C ALA A 43 0.91 -1.42 1.95
N ALA A 44 2.22 -1.19 2.04
CA ALA A 44 2.83 -0.63 3.24
C ALA A 44 2.45 0.84 3.42
N ASP A 45 2.05 1.21 4.62
CA ASP A 45 1.77 2.58 5.00
C ASP A 45 3.02 3.26 5.57
N GLN A 46 3.51 4.30 4.89
CA GLN A 46 4.61 5.15 5.36
C GLN A 46 4.16 6.57 5.71
N VAL A 47 2.89 6.89 5.47
CA VAL A 47 2.37 8.27 5.59
C VAL A 47 1.36 8.42 6.74
N GLY A 48 0.86 7.30 7.27
CA GLY A 48 -0.11 7.30 8.38
C GLY A 48 -1.56 7.32 7.93
N ALA A 49 -1.88 6.78 6.75
CA ALA A 49 -3.24 6.82 6.21
C ALA A 49 -4.24 6.01 7.06
N GLY A 50 -5.43 6.57 7.25
CA GLY A 50 -6.58 6.02 7.95
C GLY A 50 -7.61 5.39 6.99
N VAL A 51 -8.53 4.62 7.57
CA VAL A 51 -9.63 4.00 6.81
C VAL A 51 -10.56 5.08 6.25
N GLY A 52 -10.95 4.92 4.98
CA GLY A 52 -11.81 5.86 4.26
C GLY A 52 -11.05 6.92 3.46
N GLU A 53 -9.78 7.18 3.80
CA GLU A 53 -8.94 8.15 3.09
C GLU A 53 -8.60 7.66 1.68
N TRP A 54 -8.48 8.63 0.78
CA TRP A 54 -7.94 8.41 -0.56
C TRP A 54 -6.43 8.55 -0.52
N VAL A 55 -5.74 7.68 -1.23
CA VAL A 55 -4.29 7.59 -1.20
C VAL A 55 -3.70 7.39 -2.59
N LEU A 56 -2.47 7.85 -2.75
CA LEU A 56 -1.62 7.50 -3.88
C LEU A 56 -0.76 6.30 -3.48
N MET A 57 -0.92 5.21 -4.23
CA MET A 57 -0.10 4.01 -4.10
C MET A 57 0.91 3.94 -5.24
N SER A 58 2.17 3.64 -4.91
CA SER A 58 3.20 3.35 -5.88
C SER A 58 3.56 1.87 -5.83
N ARG A 59 3.61 1.25 -7.01
CA ARG A 59 4.10 -0.11 -7.19
C ARG A 59 5.55 -0.06 -7.64
N ARG A 60 6.45 -0.72 -6.92
CA ARG A 60 7.86 -0.82 -7.27
C ARG A 60 8.16 -2.25 -7.75
N ALA A 61 8.91 -2.36 -8.85
CA ALA A 61 9.48 -3.65 -9.22
C ALA A 61 10.51 -4.06 -8.17
N ILE A 62 10.31 -5.20 -7.52
CA ILE A 62 11.31 -5.81 -6.66
C ILE A 62 11.99 -6.93 -7.46
N ALA A 63 13.30 -6.87 -7.61
CA ALA A 63 14.08 -8.05 -7.92
C ALA A 63 14.60 -8.60 -6.58
N PRO A 64 14.11 -9.75 -6.08
CA PRO A 64 14.66 -10.33 -4.86
C PRO A 64 16.14 -10.65 -5.12
N HIS A 65 17.03 -9.92 -4.47
CA HIS A 65 18.44 -10.31 -4.41
C HIS A 65 18.62 -11.21 -3.18
N PRO A 66 19.12 -12.45 -3.36
CA PRO A 66 19.22 -13.43 -2.28
C PRO A 66 20.13 -12.98 -1.11
N ASP A 67 21.02 -12.01 -1.33
CA ASP A 67 22.01 -11.55 -0.35
C ASP A 67 21.66 -10.21 0.34
N ASP A 68 20.52 -9.60 0.02
CA ASP A 68 20.15 -8.29 0.60
C ASP A 68 19.20 -8.47 1.80
N GLU A 69 19.74 -8.91 2.94
CA GLU A 69 19.00 -9.05 4.21
C GLU A 69 18.35 -7.73 4.67
N LYS A 70 18.80 -6.58 4.14
CA LYS A 70 18.25 -5.26 4.43
C LYS A 70 17.08 -4.88 3.52
N GLN A 71 16.84 -5.63 2.44
CA GLN A 71 15.77 -5.31 1.50
C GLN A 71 14.42 -5.78 2.03
N ARG A 72 13.50 -4.83 2.23
CA ARG A 72 12.12 -5.16 2.58
C ARG A 72 11.39 -5.63 1.31
N PRO A 73 10.68 -6.77 1.35
CA PRO A 73 9.94 -7.28 0.21
C PRO A 73 8.60 -6.52 0.05
N LEU A 74 8.68 -5.21 -0.22
CA LEU A 74 7.53 -4.33 -0.43
C LEU A 74 7.41 -3.96 -1.90
N ASP A 75 6.34 -4.41 -2.55
CA ASP A 75 6.05 -4.13 -3.96
C ASP A 75 5.02 -3.02 -4.11
N ALA A 76 4.22 -2.75 -3.08
CA ALA A 76 3.27 -1.64 -3.02
C ALA A 76 3.44 -0.80 -1.74
N ILE A 77 3.47 0.53 -1.91
CA ILE A 77 3.66 1.50 -0.81
C ILE A 77 2.68 2.66 -1.00
N VAL A 78 2.02 3.08 0.08
CA VAL A 78 1.30 4.34 0.12
C VAL A 78 2.30 5.48 0.25
N VAL A 79 2.30 6.38 -0.74
CA VAL A 79 3.25 7.50 -0.85
C VAL A 79 2.63 8.86 -0.56
N GLY A 80 1.30 8.94 -0.42
CA GLY A 80 0.61 10.18 -0.06
C GLY A 80 -0.88 9.98 0.20
N ILE A 81 -1.46 10.89 0.97
CA ILE A 81 -2.91 11.04 1.17
C ILE A 81 -3.39 12.10 0.17
N VAL A 82 -4.55 11.88 -0.44
CA VAL A 82 -5.09 12.74 -1.50
C VAL A 82 -6.01 13.79 -0.89
N ASP A 83 -5.66 15.06 -1.07
CA ASP A 83 -6.51 16.19 -0.68
C ASP A 83 -7.59 16.47 -1.73
N THR A 84 -7.20 16.51 -3.02
CA THR A 84 -8.10 16.86 -4.13
C THR A 84 -7.70 16.15 -5.43
N VAL A 85 -8.68 15.88 -6.29
CA VAL A 85 -8.52 15.43 -7.68
C VAL A 85 -9.39 16.36 -8.56
N SER A 86 -8.83 16.86 -9.67
CA SER A 86 -9.49 17.85 -10.55
C SER A 86 -9.19 17.58 -12.02
#